data_AF-A0A6J6RU92-F1
#
_entry.id   AF-A0A6J6RU92-F1
#
_cell.length_a   1.000
_cell.length_b   1.000
_cell.length_c   1.000
_cell.angle_alpha   90.00
_cell.angle_beta   90.00
_cell.angle_gamma   90.00
#
_symmetry.space_group_name_H-M   'P 1'
#
loop_
_entity.id
_entity.type
_entity.pdbx_description
1 polymer ?
#
loop_
_entity_poly.entity_id
_entity_poly.type
_entity_poly.pdbx_seq_one_letter_code
_entity_poly.pdbx_strand_id
1 'polypeptide(L)' 'MQFLRSSWDRWGADGDGDGVADPNDIDDAAAGTARYLCADGHDLTTGEGWAAAIFSYNHAQTYVDSVHAAATAYAERTA' A
#
# COMPACT_ATOMS: atom_id res chain seq x y z
N MET A 1 6.52 -1.08 6.61
CA MET A 1 6.57 -0.99 5.12
C MET A 1 7.78 -0.18 4.69
N GLN A 2 8.26 -0.30 3.43
CA GLN A 2 9.47 0.43 2.97
C GLN A 2 9.14 1.85 2.49
N PHE A 3 8.71 2.75 3.39
CA PHE A 3 8.49 4.16 3.06
C PHE A 3 9.81 4.94 2.98
N LEU A 4 9.95 5.77 1.94
CA LEU A 4 10.92 6.86 1.96
C LEU A 4 10.44 7.93 2.95
N ARG A 5 11.38 8.66 3.56
CA ARG A 5 11.07 9.71 4.55
C ARG A 5 10.08 10.75 3.99
N SER A 6 10.30 11.22 2.76
CA SER A 6 9.42 12.16 2.08
C SER A 6 8.03 11.60 1.76
N SER A 7 7.93 10.28 1.51
CA SER A 7 6.65 9.62 1.29
C SER A 7 5.89 9.48 2.61
N TRP A 8 6.59 9.17 3.70
CA TRP A 8 5.99 9.08 5.04
C TRP A 8 5.46 10.44 5.51
N ASP A 9 6.22 11.52 5.30
CA ASP A 9 5.80 12.87 5.66
C ASP A 9 4.48 13.28 4.97
N ARG A 10 4.16 12.70 3.81
CA ARG A 10 2.95 12.99 3.05
C ARG A 10 1.79 12.03 3.31
N TRP A 11 2.10 10.74 3.48
CA TRP A 11 1.10 9.68 3.45
C TRP A 11 0.97 8.90 4.76
N GLY A 12 1.92 9.07 5.68
CA GLY A 12 1.91 8.44 7.00
C GLY A 12 0.59 8.70 7.73
N ALA A 13 0.14 7.70 8.48
CA ALA A 13 -1.10 7.71 9.22
C ALA A 13 -0.89 7.04 10.57
N ASP A 14 -1.61 7.53 11.57
CA ASP A 14 -1.89 6.84 12.83
C ASP A 14 -3.10 5.92 12.56
N GLY A 15 -2.80 4.65 12.31
CA GLY A 15 -3.72 3.62 11.85
C GLY A 15 -4.43 2.88 12.98
N ASP A 16 -3.80 2.78 14.16
CA ASP A 16 -4.36 2.14 15.35
C ASP A 16 -4.99 3.14 16.35
N GLY A 17 -4.75 4.45 16.18
CA GLY A 17 -5.34 5.53 16.94
C GLY A 17 -4.63 5.83 18.27
N ASP A 18 -3.35 5.46 18.42
CA ASP A 18 -2.58 5.66 19.65
C ASP A 18 -2.02 7.09 19.81
N GLY A 19 -2.12 7.92 18.76
CA GLY A 19 -1.65 9.30 18.71
C GLY A 19 -0.24 9.47 18.12
N VAL A 20 0.40 8.40 17.65
CA VAL A 20 1.74 8.38 17.05
C VAL A 20 1.63 7.76 15.65
N ALA A 21 2.21 8.42 14.64
CA ALA A 21 2.38 7.81 13.33
C ALA A 21 3.82 7.26 13.18
N ASP A 22 4.00 5.95 13.36
CA ASP A 22 5.27 5.21 13.26
C ASP A 22 5.32 4.33 12.00
N PRO A 23 6.27 4.56 11.07
CA PRO A 23 6.41 3.71 9.87
C PRO A 23 6.83 2.26 10.17
N ASN A 24 7.25 1.96 11.40
CA ASN A 24 7.61 0.63 11.88
C ASN A 24 6.46 -0.08 12.60
N ASP A 25 5.37 0.60 12.92
CA ASP A 25 4.14 -0.04 13.33
C ASP A 25 3.41 -0.60 12.09
N ILE A 26 2.78 -1.77 12.24
CA ILE A 26 2.17 -2.47 11.11
C ILE A 26 0.83 -1.84 10.68
N ASP A 27 0.04 -1.37 11.63
CA ASP A 27 -1.29 -0.78 11.37
C ASP A 27 -1.11 0.62 10.75
N ASP A 28 -0.18 1.41 11.27
CA ASP A 28 0.23 2.70 10.71
C ASP A 28 0.79 2.57 9.30
N ALA A 29 1.71 1.62 9.11
CA ALA A 29 2.32 1.39 7.81
C ALA A 29 1.29 0.88 6.78
N ALA A 30 0.33 0.05 7.20
CA ALA A 30 -0.76 -0.41 6.34
C ALA A 30 -1.69 0.75 5.97
N ALA A 31 -2.12 1.55 6.95
CA ALA A 31 -2.97 2.72 6.73
C ALA A 31 -2.29 3.76 5.81
N GLY A 32 -1.01 4.06 6.04
CA GLY A 32 -0.24 4.96 5.20
C GLY A 32 -0.08 4.44 3.76
N THR A 33 0.12 3.13 3.59
CA THR A 33 0.16 2.51 2.25
C THR A 33 -1.19 2.61 1.53
N ALA A 34 -2.30 2.37 2.23
CA ALA A 34 -3.63 2.53 1.66
C ALA A 34 -3.89 3.97 1.21
N ARG A 35 -3.50 4.96 2.02
CA ARG A 35 -3.61 6.38 1.65
C ARG A 35 -2.79 6.72 0.41
N TYR A 36 -1.56 6.19 0.32
CA TYR A 36 -0.71 6.36 -0.86
C TYR A 36 -1.38 5.80 -2.12
N LEU A 37 -1.86 4.55 -2.07
CA LEU A 37 -2.42 3.87 -3.24
C LEU A 37 -3.73 4.51 -3.72
N CYS A 38 -4.53 5.07 -2.81
CA CYS A 38 -5.76 5.80 -3.14
C CYS A 38 -5.52 7.22 -3.67
N ALA A 39 -4.32 7.78 -3.51
CA ALA A 39 -4.07 9.20 -3.74
C ALA A 39 -4.19 9.65 -5.20
N ASP A 40 -3.79 8.78 -6.13
CA ASP A 40 -3.74 9.11 -7.57
C ASP A 40 -5.09 8.88 -8.29
N GLY A 41 -6.14 8.55 -7.54
CA GLY A 41 -7.51 8.47 -8.06
C GLY A 41 -7.79 7.26 -8.96
N HIS A 42 -6.90 6.26 -8.96
CA HIS A 42 -7.14 4.99 -9.63
C HIS A 42 -8.35 4.25 -9.03
N ASP A 43 -9.13 3.58 -9.88
CA ASP A 43 -10.16 2.65 -9.43
C ASP A 43 -9.52 1.32 -9.02
N LEU A 44 -9.23 1.19 -7.73
CA LEU A 44 -8.59 0.00 -7.14
C LEU A 44 -9.48 -1.25 -7.18
N THR A 45 -10.76 -1.13 -7.56
CA THR A 45 -11.65 -2.28 -7.76
C THR A 45 -11.47 -2.94 -9.12
N THR A 46 -10.73 -2.28 -10.03
CA THR A 46 -10.38 -2.82 -11.35
C THR A 46 -8.95 -3.32 -11.37
N GLY A 47 -8.67 -4.36 -12.18
CA GLY A 47 -7.31 -4.88 -12.33
C GLY A 47 -6.33 -3.83 -12.88
N GLU A 48 -6.77 -2.99 -13.82
CA GLU A 48 -5.95 -1.91 -14.40
C GLU A 48 -5.61 -0.84 -13.37
N GLY A 49 -6.62 -0.32 -12.65
CA GLY A 49 -6.41 0.71 -11.64
C GLY A 49 -5.58 0.22 -10.46
N TRP A 50 -5.81 -1.02 -10.02
CA TRP A 50 -5.00 -1.64 -8.97
C TRP A 50 -3.54 -1.79 -9.40
N ALA A 51 -3.27 -2.32 -10.61
CA ALA A 51 -1.91 -2.50 -11.09
C ALA A 51 -1.18 -1.16 -11.26
N ALA A 52 -1.88 -0.12 -11.77
CA ALA A 52 -1.32 1.22 -11.90
C ALA A 52 -0.93 1.83 -10.54
N ALA A 53 -1.77 1.67 -9.52
CA ALA A 53 -1.48 2.16 -8.17
C ALA A 53 -0.28 1.45 -7.52
N ILE A 54 -0.13 0.14 -7.71
CA ILE A 54 1.06 -0.58 -7.20
C ILE A 54 2.31 -0.18 -7.97
N PHE A 55 2.19 0.04 -9.30
CA PHE A 55 3.31 0.48 -10.14
C PHE A 55 3.81 1.88 -9.76
N SER A 56 2.94 2.77 -9.27
CA SER A 56 3.38 4.10 -8.80
C SER A 56 4.26 4.01 -7.55
N TYR A 57 4.02 3.02 -6.69
CA TYR A 57 4.85 2.74 -5.51
C TYR A 57 6.25 2.25 -5.92
N ASN A 58 6.33 1.38 -6.94
CA ASN A 58 7.58 0.91 -7.52
C ASN A 58 7.40 0.59 -9.00
N HIS A 59 8.10 1.35 -9.86
CA HIS A 59 8.00 1.28 -11.32
C HIS A 59 8.68 0.05 -11.94
N ALA A 60 8.37 -1.15 -11.44
CA ALA A 60 8.82 -2.42 -11.97
C ALA A 60 7.64 -3.39 -12.11
N GLN A 61 7.38 -3.89 -13.33
CA GLN A 61 6.28 -4.84 -13.56
C GLN A 61 6.43 -6.10 -12.71
N THR A 62 7.67 -6.60 -12.54
CA THR A 62 7.96 -7.76 -11.68
C THR A 62 7.57 -7.54 -10.22
N TYR A 63 7.62 -6.29 -9.74
CA TYR A 63 7.13 -5.94 -8.41
C TYR A 63 5.61 -6.01 -8.34
N VAL A 64 4.91 -5.43 -9.32
CA VAL A 64 3.44 -5.50 -9.43
C VAL A 64 2.97 -6.95 -9.44
N ASP A 65 3.60 -7.79 -10.28
CA ASP A 65 3.27 -9.22 -10.40
C ASP A 65 3.49 -9.96 -9.07
N SER A 66 4.58 -9.65 -8.36
CA SER A 66 4.90 -10.25 -7.07
C SER A 66 3.90 -9.86 -5.99
N VAL A 67 3.49 -8.59 -5.93
CA VAL A 67 2.47 -8.11 -4.99
C VAL A 67 1.11 -8.75 -5.31
N HIS A 68 0.74 -8.85 -6.58
CA HIS A 68 -0.51 -9.48 -7.01
C HIS A 68 -0.56 -10.95 -6.60
N ALA A 69 0.53 -11.70 -6.85
CA ALA A 69 0.64 -13.09 -6.44
C ALA A 69 0.53 -13.27 -4.91
N ALA A 70 1.21 -12.42 -4.13
CA ALA A 70 1.13 -12.46 -2.67
C ALA A 70 -0.27 -12.14 -2.14
N ALA A 71 -0.94 -11.12 -2.70
CA ALA A 71 -2.29 -10.73 -2.32
C ALA A 71 -3.31 -11.83 -2.63
N THR A 72 -3.23 -12.43 -3.83
CA THR A 72 -4.08 -13.56 -4.24
C THR A 72 -3.90 -14.74 -3.30
N ALA A 73 -2.64 -15.15 -3.06
CA ALA A 73 -2.34 -16.27 -2.17
C ALA A 73 -2.78 -16.01 -0.73
N TYR A 74 -2.76 -14.76 -0.25
CA TYR A 74 -3.28 -14.40 1.07
C TYR A 74 -4.81 -14.54 1.10
N ALA A 75 -5.52 -14.00 0.12
CA ALA A 75 -6.98 -14.08 0.03
C ALA A 75 -7.48 -15.53 -0.05
N GLU A 76 -6.79 -16.39 -0.79
CA GLU A 76 -7.11 -17.83 -0.88
C GLU A 76 -6.95 -18.57 0.46
N ARG A 77 -6.07 -18.11 1.35
CA ARG A 77 -5.86 -18.73 2.67
C ARG A 77 -6.82 -18.25 3.74
N THR A 78 -7.48 -17.12 3.54
CA THR A 78 -8.36 -16.47 4.52
C THR A 78 -9.84 -16.50 4.14
N ALA A 79 -10.16 -17.00 2.95
CA ALA A 79 -11.51 -17.35 2.52
C ALA A 79 -11.97 -18.68 3.13
#